data_AF-A0A9X8CZ26-F1
#
_entry.id   AF-A0A9X8CZ26-F1
#
_cell.length_a   1.000
_cell.length_b   1.000
_cell.length_c   1.000
_cell.angle_alpha   90.00
_cell.angle_beta   90.00
_cell.angle_gamma   90.00
#
_symmetry.space_group_name_H-M   'P 1'
#
loop_
_entity.id
_entity.type
_entity.pdbx_description
1 polymer ?
#
loop_
_entity_poly.entity_id
_entity_poly.type
_entity_poly.pdbx_seq_one_letter_code
_entity_poly.pdbx_strand_id
1 'polypeptide(L)'
;SLGAITRIEDNSGRKDSRGEGFELRTDGHGVLRAQDGMLITTEGRPDAARHAKDMGETIQRLTSARDQIEGLAEAARTAEAQDGNDDQSTVAQAIKQQNEDLRGHGAPSTDGRFPELAAPHLVLASPAGIAATAATHLHAHTGAHIQLTSAGHTSLSAAQRILASVAEGMRIFTLKSGIKAFASQGDIRVEAQSGAIEATALKDIDIVSTEDTVYITAKKKVTINGGTSFSEWSEGGIRHGTLGTWIEHAAMHGTPGPDKNPGPTAQAVCWECMQRATRRATAAAPRV
;
A
#
# COMPACT_ATOMS: atom_id res chain seq x y z
N SER A 1 27.89 30.85 -0.05
CA SER A 1 28.45 31.40 -1.29
C SER A 1 27.34 31.58 -2.32
N LEU A 2 27.38 32.66 -3.12
CA LEU A 2 26.41 32.96 -4.18
C LEU A 2 27.15 33.30 -5.49
N GLY A 3 26.60 32.94 -6.64
CA GLY A 3 27.18 33.21 -7.96
C GLY A 3 28.27 32.20 -8.33
N ALA A 4 29.42 32.67 -8.80
CA ALA A 4 30.58 31.84 -9.11
C ALA A 4 31.38 31.51 -7.83
N ILE A 5 31.36 30.26 -7.41
CA ILE A 5 31.93 29.79 -6.14
C ILE A 5 33.34 29.25 -6.40
N THR A 6 34.35 29.85 -5.76
CA THR A 6 35.76 29.43 -5.86
C THR A 6 36.34 29.14 -4.49
N ARG A 7 37.48 28.43 -4.43
CA ARG A 7 38.23 28.21 -3.18
C ARG A 7 38.88 29.53 -2.73
N ILE A 8 38.79 29.88 -1.44
CA ILE A 8 39.38 31.13 -0.90
C ILE A 8 40.43 30.79 0.17
N GLU A 9 41.33 29.85 -0.15
CA GLU A 9 42.47 29.54 0.73
C GLU A 9 43.61 30.55 0.55
N ASP A 10 43.79 31.07 -0.68
CA ASP A 10 44.71 32.16 -1.01
C ASP A 10 44.29 32.85 -2.34
N ASN A 11 45.15 33.73 -2.88
CA ASN A 11 44.90 34.38 -4.18
C ASN A 11 44.92 33.39 -5.37
N SER A 12 45.58 32.24 -5.24
CA SER A 12 45.63 31.20 -6.27
C SER A 12 44.36 30.34 -6.29
N GLY A 13 43.76 30.10 -5.12
CA GLY A 13 42.51 29.37 -4.92
C GLY A 13 41.31 30.01 -5.63
N ARG A 14 41.37 31.31 -5.93
CA ARG A 14 40.36 32.01 -6.76
C ARG A 14 40.27 31.45 -8.19
N LYS A 15 41.22 30.60 -8.61
CA LYS A 15 41.20 29.86 -9.88
C LYS A 15 40.64 28.43 -9.74
N ASP A 16 40.44 27.93 -8.53
CA ASP A 16 39.88 26.61 -8.25
C ASP A 16 38.35 26.72 -8.09
N SER A 17 37.64 26.48 -9.21
CA SER A 17 36.17 26.55 -9.25
C SER A 17 35.54 25.40 -8.45
N ARG A 18 34.56 25.74 -7.61
CA ARG A 18 33.79 24.79 -6.79
C ARG A 18 32.33 24.66 -7.21
N GLY A 19 31.84 25.54 -8.08
CA GLY A 19 30.49 25.48 -8.64
C GLY A 19 29.87 26.85 -8.92
N GLU A 20 28.62 26.83 -9.37
CA GLU A 20 27.81 28.02 -9.67
C GLU A 20 26.44 27.90 -8.98
N GLY A 21 25.89 29.02 -8.50
CA GLY A 21 24.57 29.07 -7.86
C GLY A 21 24.67 29.49 -6.40
N PHE A 22 24.13 28.69 -5.48
CA PHE A 22 24.24 28.93 -4.04
C PHE A 22 24.72 27.70 -3.28
N GLU A 23 25.61 27.91 -2.31
CA GLU A 23 26.05 26.90 -1.36
C GLU A 23 25.91 27.47 0.06
N LEU A 24 25.09 26.82 0.90
CA LEU A 24 25.05 27.04 2.34
C LEU A 24 25.78 25.88 3.03
N ARG A 25 27.04 26.10 3.39
CA ARG A 25 27.93 25.09 4.01
C ARG A 25 28.32 25.52 5.43
N THR A 26 28.25 24.59 6.36
CA THR A 26 28.80 24.70 7.71
C THR A 26 29.28 23.33 8.17
N ASP A 27 30.35 23.26 8.97
CA ASP A 27 30.75 22.03 9.67
C ASP A 27 30.01 21.86 11.02
N GLY A 28 29.25 22.89 11.42
CA GLY A 28 28.36 22.85 12.58
C GLY A 28 26.91 22.52 12.21
N HIS A 29 25.96 22.95 13.02
CA HIS A 29 24.54 22.73 12.76
C HIS A 29 24.00 23.68 11.68
N GLY A 30 23.22 23.13 10.74
CA GLY A 30 22.38 23.89 9.82
C GLY A 30 20.91 23.68 10.15
N VAL A 31 20.14 24.77 10.25
CA VAL A 31 18.69 24.73 10.46
C VAL A 31 18.03 25.68 9.47
N LEU A 32 17.10 25.16 8.67
CA LEU A 32 16.15 25.96 7.89
C LEU A 32 14.78 25.86 8.55
N ARG A 33 14.23 26.99 8.97
CA ARG A 33 12.93 27.07 9.64
C ARG A 33 12.08 28.12 8.95
N ALA A 34 10.87 27.75 8.56
CA ALA A 34 9.88 28.65 8.02
C ALA A 34 8.54 28.36 8.71
N GLN A 35 8.07 29.29 9.53
CA GLN A 35 6.87 29.11 10.36
C GLN A 35 5.59 28.97 9.51
N ASP A 36 5.56 29.61 8.34
CA ASP A 36 4.39 29.66 7.46
C ASP A 36 4.49 28.69 6.27
N GLY A 37 5.43 27.74 6.33
CA GLY A 37 5.68 26.74 5.28
C GLY A 37 6.95 26.99 4.46
N MET A 38 7.36 25.98 3.69
CA MET A 38 8.62 25.95 2.94
C MET A 38 8.44 25.24 1.60
N LEU A 39 8.84 25.91 0.51
CA LEU A 39 8.97 25.31 -0.82
C LEU A 39 10.46 25.11 -1.14
N ILE A 40 10.86 23.86 -1.37
CA ILE A 40 12.17 23.51 -1.91
C ILE A 40 11.96 22.98 -3.32
N THR A 41 12.39 23.74 -4.32
CA THR A 41 12.05 23.46 -5.72
C THR A 41 13.22 23.64 -6.67
N THR A 42 13.20 22.87 -7.76
CA THR A 42 14.05 23.05 -8.95
C THR A 42 13.29 23.61 -10.14
N GLU A 43 12.02 24.01 -9.95
CA GLU A 43 11.23 24.73 -10.94
C GLU A 43 11.81 26.14 -11.14
N GLY A 44 12.16 26.47 -12.38
CA GLY A 44 12.84 27.73 -12.69
C GLY A 44 11.91 28.93 -12.61
N ARG A 45 12.44 30.06 -12.13
CA ARG A 45 11.86 31.41 -12.29
C ARG A 45 12.92 32.34 -12.90
N PRO A 46 13.13 32.27 -14.24
CA PRO A 46 14.10 33.13 -14.91
C PRO A 46 13.88 34.60 -14.54
N ASP A 47 14.97 35.30 -14.24
CA ASP A 47 14.98 36.71 -13.84
C ASP A 47 14.06 37.04 -12.64
N ALA A 48 13.76 36.05 -11.79
CA ALA A 48 12.79 36.16 -10.71
C ALA A 48 11.43 36.72 -11.17
N ALA A 49 11.01 36.40 -12.41
CA ALA A 49 9.82 36.98 -13.05
C ALA A 49 8.48 36.60 -12.39
N ARG A 50 8.47 35.68 -11.41
CA ARG A 50 7.30 35.31 -10.61
C ARG A 50 7.63 35.37 -9.13
N HIS A 51 6.59 35.43 -8.30
CA HIS A 51 6.76 35.47 -6.85
C HIS A 51 7.36 34.20 -6.28
N ALA A 52 7.99 34.31 -5.11
CA ALA A 52 8.78 33.24 -4.50
C ALA A 52 7.98 31.96 -4.17
N LYS A 53 6.65 32.07 -3.99
CA LYS A 53 5.76 30.95 -3.70
C LYS A 53 5.02 30.41 -4.93
N ASP A 54 5.28 30.96 -6.11
CA ASP A 54 4.64 30.52 -7.35
C ASP A 54 4.96 29.04 -7.58
N MET A 55 3.93 28.18 -7.56
CA MET A 55 4.10 26.72 -7.61
C MET A 55 3.01 26.03 -8.44
N GLY A 56 2.51 26.71 -9.48
CA GLY A 56 1.39 26.24 -10.31
C GLY A 56 1.60 24.82 -10.88
N GLU A 57 2.81 24.50 -11.32
CA GLU A 57 3.18 23.18 -11.84
C GLU A 57 3.07 22.10 -10.77
N THR A 58 3.44 22.43 -9.53
CA THR A 58 3.35 21.54 -8.37
C THR A 58 1.90 21.31 -7.98
N ILE A 59 1.08 22.37 -7.91
CA ILE A 59 -0.36 22.27 -7.63
C ILE A 59 -1.05 21.43 -8.71
N GLN A 60 -0.68 21.59 -9.98
CA GLN A 60 -1.24 20.80 -11.07
C GLN A 60 -0.91 19.30 -10.90
N ARG A 61 0.36 18.94 -10.64
CA ARG A 61 0.75 17.55 -10.40
C ARG A 61 0.04 16.93 -9.18
N LEU A 62 -0.07 17.68 -8.08
CA LEU A 62 -0.80 17.24 -6.89
C LEU A 62 -2.30 17.08 -7.14
N THR A 63 -2.89 17.96 -7.96
CA THR A 63 -4.29 17.86 -8.39
C THR A 63 -4.52 16.58 -9.20
N SER A 64 -3.66 16.29 -10.18
CA SER A 64 -3.73 15.04 -10.95
C SER A 64 -3.53 13.79 -10.09
N ALA A 65 -2.64 13.85 -9.09
CA ALA A 65 -2.46 12.76 -8.13
C ALA A 65 -3.72 12.52 -7.28
N ARG A 66 -4.39 13.58 -6.81
CA ARG A 66 -5.68 13.49 -6.12
C ARG A 66 -6.75 12.86 -7.01
N ASP A 67 -6.89 13.32 -8.26
CA ASP A 67 -7.88 12.78 -9.20
C ASP A 67 -7.71 11.27 -9.41
N GLN A 68 -6.46 10.81 -9.50
CA GLN A 68 -6.15 9.39 -9.59
C GLN A 68 -6.58 8.62 -8.33
N ILE A 69 -6.33 9.17 -7.14
CA ILE A 69 -6.75 8.56 -5.86
C ILE A 69 -8.28 8.47 -5.80
N GLU A 70 -8.99 9.56 -6.09
CA GLU A 70 -10.46 9.61 -6.04
C GLU A 70 -11.09 8.61 -7.03
N GLY A 71 -10.58 8.55 -8.27
CA GLY A 71 -11.08 7.61 -9.28
C GLY A 71 -10.84 6.15 -8.91
N LEU A 72 -9.68 5.82 -8.35
CA LEU A 72 -9.38 4.45 -7.90
C LEU A 72 -10.17 4.07 -6.64
N ALA A 73 -10.37 5.00 -5.72
CA ALA A 73 -11.19 4.78 -4.52
C ALA A 73 -12.66 4.51 -4.91
N GLU A 74 -13.21 5.27 -5.85
CA GLU A 74 -14.57 5.04 -6.36
C GLU A 74 -14.71 3.66 -7.01
N ALA A 75 -13.73 3.27 -7.81
CA ALA A 75 -13.72 1.94 -8.42
C ALA A 75 -13.61 0.82 -7.37
N ALA A 76 -12.80 0.99 -6.33
CA ALA A 76 -12.65 0.02 -5.25
C ALA A 76 -13.94 -0.12 -4.42
N ARG A 77 -14.62 1.01 -4.12
CA ARG A 77 -15.93 1.01 -3.45
C ARG A 77 -17.00 0.31 -4.28
N THR A 78 -17.04 0.61 -5.59
CA THR A 78 -17.98 -0.03 -6.52
C THR A 78 -17.79 -1.55 -6.57
N ALA A 79 -16.56 -2.00 -6.37
CA ALA A 79 -16.19 -3.42 -6.29
C ALA A 79 -16.29 -4.00 -4.87
N GLU A 80 -16.83 -3.26 -3.90
CA GLU A 80 -16.94 -3.64 -2.47
C GLU A 80 -15.58 -4.03 -1.84
N ALA A 81 -14.47 -3.58 -2.42
CA ALA A 81 -13.12 -3.87 -1.94
C ALA A 81 -12.64 -2.92 -0.83
N GLN A 82 -13.37 -1.82 -0.63
CA GLN A 82 -13.13 -0.79 0.38
C GLN A 82 -14.45 -0.25 0.90
N ASP A 83 -14.45 0.17 2.17
CA ASP A 83 -15.63 0.70 2.84
C ASP A 83 -15.95 2.14 2.40
N GLY A 84 -17.24 2.41 2.19
CA GLY A 84 -17.69 3.58 1.41
C GLY A 84 -17.31 4.95 1.97
N ASN A 85 -17.24 5.08 3.31
CA ASN A 85 -16.86 6.32 4.00
C ASN A 85 -15.54 6.18 4.76
N ASP A 86 -14.75 5.14 4.47
CA ASP A 86 -13.49 4.86 5.15
C ASP A 86 -12.40 4.47 4.14
N ASP A 87 -11.30 3.90 4.61
CA ASP A 87 -10.15 3.45 3.81
C ASP A 87 -9.58 4.59 2.93
N GLN A 88 -9.54 4.39 1.61
CA GLN A 88 -8.92 5.33 0.68
C GLN A 88 -9.74 6.61 0.51
N SER A 89 -11.03 6.60 0.84
CA SER A 89 -11.91 7.76 0.78
C SER A 89 -11.46 8.84 1.79
N THR A 90 -11.15 8.42 3.02
CA THR A 90 -10.61 9.28 4.08
C THR A 90 -9.26 9.88 3.68
N VAL A 91 -8.38 9.06 3.10
CA VAL A 91 -7.07 9.52 2.60
C VAL A 91 -7.24 10.53 1.46
N ALA A 92 -8.15 10.28 0.51
CA ALA A 92 -8.42 11.18 -0.60
C ALA A 92 -8.90 12.57 -0.12
N GLN A 93 -9.77 12.61 0.88
CA GLN A 93 -10.25 13.85 1.50
C GLN A 93 -9.11 14.62 2.18
N ALA A 94 -8.25 13.93 2.94
CA ALA A 94 -7.09 14.56 3.58
C ALA A 94 -6.12 15.16 2.55
N ILE A 95 -5.84 14.45 1.45
CA ILE A 95 -4.99 14.94 0.36
C ILE A 95 -5.65 16.09 -0.40
N LYS A 96 -6.98 16.08 -0.56
CA LYS A 96 -7.72 17.20 -1.15
C LYS A 96 -7.57 18.46 -0.30
N GLN A 97 -7.76 18.36 1.02
CA GLN A 97 -7.56 19.49 1.93
C GLN A 97 -6.12 20.01 1.87
N GLN A 98 -5.12 19.11 1.89
CA GLN A 98 -3.72 19.50 1.73
C GLN A 98 -3.48 20.29 0.42
N ASN A 99 -4.05 19.84 -0.69
CA ASN A 99 -3.92 20.54 -1.97
C ASN A 99 -4.60 21.93 -1.96
N GLU A 100 -5.73 22.06 -1.26
CA GLU A 100 -6.41 23.35 -1.07
C GLU A 100 -5.58 24.31 -0.22
N ASP A 101 -4.98 23.84 0.86
CA ASP A 101 -4.09 24.65 1.71
C ASP A 101 -2.81 25.07 0.97
N LEU A 102 -2.24 24.19 0.14
CA LEU A 102 -1.07 24.51 -0.68
C LEU A 102 -1.39 25.56 -1.74
N ARG A 103 -2.54 25.46 -2.41
CA ARG A 103 -3.03 26.46 -3.37
C ARG A 103 -3.36 27.78 -2.66
N GLY A 104 -3.93 27.68 -1.47
CA GLY A 104 -4.48 28.78 -0.69
C GLY A 104 -5.72 29.43 -1.30
N HIS A 105 -6.22 30.45 -0.61
CA HIS A 105 -7.47 31.14 -0.95
C HIS A 105 -7.23 32.62 -1.20
N GLY A 106 -7.89 33.17 -2.24
CA GLY A 106 -7.80 34.58 -2.62
C GLY A 106 -6.93 34.83 -3.86
N ALA A 107 -6.99 36.05 -4.37
CA ALA A 107 -6.13 36.51 -5.46
C ALA A 107 -4.83 37.11 -4.89
N PRO A 108 -3.72 37.09 -5.65
CA PRO A 108 -2.56 37.92 -5.33
C PRO A 108 -2.99 39.36 -5.08
N SER A 109 -2.64 39.91 -3.93
CA SER A 109 -3.00 41.28 -3.57
C SER A 109 -1.90 42.25 -3.97
N THR A 110 -2.29 43.52 -4.16
CA THR A 110 -1.37 44.60 -4.55
C THR A 110 -0.33 44.96 -3.49
N ASP A 111 -0.46 44.41 -2.27
CA ASP A 111 0.50 44.55 -1.17
C ASP A 111 1.53 43.40 -1.09
N GLY A 112 1.57 42.52 -2.10
CA GLY A 112 2.57 41.45 -2.21
C GLY A 112 2.25 40.20 -1.38
N ARG A 113 1.00 40.01 -0.95
CA ARG A 113 0.55 38.73 -0.38
C ARG A 113 0.09 37.78 -1.49
N PHE A 114 0.56 36.55 -1.41
CA PHE A 114 0.25 35.47 -2.35
C PHE A 114 -0.47 34.34 -1.62
N PRO A 115 -1.46 33.69 -2.24
CA PRO A 115 -2.38 32.77 -1.56
C PRO A 115 -1.70 31.48 -1.09
N GLU A 116 -0.66 31.00 -1.78
CA GLU A 116 -0.09 29.66 -1.58
C GLU A 116 0.47 29.45 -0.16
N LEU A 117 0.51 28.20 0.30
CA LEU A 117 0.93 27.81 1.66
C LEU A 117 0.06 28.47 2.75
N ALA A 118 -1.26 28.28 2.69
CA ALA A 118 -2.19 28.76 3.72
C ALA A 118 -2.04 28.04 5.07
N ALA A 119 -1.32 26.92 5.09
CA ALA A 119 -0.88 26.17 6.26
C ALA A 119 0.60 25.77 6.09
N PRO A 120 1.33 25.49 7.19
CA PRO A 120 2.79 25.39 7.20
C PRO A 120 3.34 24.08 6.62
N HIS A 121 3.16 23.89 5.32
CA HIS A 121 3.61 22.72 4.59
C HIS A 121 5.08 22.80 4.20
N LEU A 122 5.79 21.67 4.22
CA LEU A 122 7.04 21.49 3.51
C LEU A 122 6.76 20.80 2.17
N VAL A 123 7.08 21.48 1.07
CA VAL A 123 6.87 21.00 -0.30
C VAL A 123 8.22 20.79 -0.98
N LEU A 124 8.45 19.57 -1.49
CA LEU A 124 9.57 19.25 -2.36
C LEU A 124 9.06 19.11 -3.79
N ALA A 125 9.59 19.89 -4.73
CA ALA A 125 9.13 19.90 -6.11
C ALA A 125 10.29 19.86 -7.12
N SER A 126 10.11 19.09 -8.19
CA SER A 126 11.05 19.06 -9.31
C SER A 126 10.32 18.70 -10.61
N PRO A 127 10.67 19.36 -11.74
CA PRO A 127 10.17 18.96 -13.04
C PRO A 127 10.80 17.66 -13.54
N ALA A 128 11.96 17.27 -13.03
CA ALA A 128 12.71 16.08 -13.48
C ALA A 128 12.55 14.88 -12.54
N GLY A 129 12.60 15.10 -11.22
CA GLY A 129 12.47 14.04 -10.22
C GLY A 129 13.09 14.38 -8.88
N ILE A 130 12.83 13.54 -7.87
CA ILE A 130 13.38 13.67 -6.52
C ILE A 130 14.06 12.35 -6.15
N ALA A 131 15.31 12.41 -5.72
CA ALA A 131 16.05 11.27 -5.20
C ALA A 131 16.34 11.45 -3.71
N ALA A 132 16.00 10.46 -2.90
CA ALA A 132 16.31 10.39 -1.48
C ALA A 132 17.15 9.14 -1.21
N THR A 133 18.33 9.30 -0.61
CA THR A 133 19.26 8.20 -0.33
C THR A 133 19.83 8.32 1.08
N ALA A 134 20.14 7.19 1.70
CA ALA A 134 20.79 7.13 3.00
C ALA A 134 21.68 5.88 3.05
N ALA A 135 22.83 5.96 3.73
CA ALA A 135 23.76 4.83 3.84
C ALA A 135 23.23 3.71 4.76
N THR A 136 22.32 4.03 5.69
CA THR A 136 21.80 3.09 6.68
C THR A 136 20.29 2.96 6.61
N HIS A 137 19.55 4.02 6.93
CA HIS A 137 18.10 3.97 7.09
C HIS A 137 17.42 5.20 6.50
N LEU A 138 16.25 5.01 5.89
CA LEU A 138 15.28 6.04 5.58
C LEU A 138 14.02 5.77 6.43
N HIS A 139 13.58 6.76 7.21
CA HIS A 139 12.41 6.64 8.07
C HIS A 139 11.37 7.70 7.71
N ALA A 140 10.15 7.27 7.41
CA ALA A 140 9.01 8.14 7.14
C ALA A 140 7.88 7.77 8.11
N HIS A 141 7.40 8.77 8.85
CA HIS A 141 6.32 8.62 9.82
C HIS A 141 5.35 9.79 9.70
N THR A 142 4.08 9.52 9.95
CA THR A 142 2.99 10.48 9.95
C THR A 142 2.04 10.12 11.09
N GLY A 143 1.37 11.13 11.65
CA GLY A 143 0.30 10.91 12.64
C GLY A 143 -1.04 10.49 12.02
N ALA A 144 -1.20 10.62 10.69
CA ALA A 144 -2.43 10.29 9.97
C ALA A 144 -2.20 9.29 8.83
N HIS A 145 -1.89 9.76 7.62
CA HIS A 145 -1.83 8.91 6.42
C HIS A 145 -0.52 9.06 5.64
N ILE A 146 0.00 7.94 5.11
CA ILE A 146 1.04 7.93 4.08
C ILE A 146 0.37 7.55 2.76
N GLN A 147 0.48 8.43 1.75
CA GLN A 147 -0.05 8.18 0.40
C GLN A 147 1.11 8.18 -0.60
N LEU A 148 1.19 7.13 -1.42
CA LEU A 148 2.14 7.00 -2.53
C LEU A 148 1.35 6.87 -3.83
N THR A 149 1.51 7.83 -4.74
CA THR A 149 0.78 7.87 -6.02
C THR A 149 1.74 7.94 -7.18
N SER A 150 1.57 7.06 -8.17
CA SER A 150 2.33 7.07 -9.43
C SER A 150 1.38 7.00 -10.62
N ALA A 151 1.59 7.83 -11.64
CA ALA A 151 0.88 7.70 -12.92
C ALA A 151 1.35 6.47 -13.71
N GLY A 152 2.62 6.07 -13.53
CA GLY A 152 3.18 4.81 -14.02
C GLY A 152 3.15 3.71 -12.94
N HIS A 153 4.17 2.85 -12.95
CA HIS A 153 4.31 1.79 -11.95
C HIS A 153 4.84 2.31 -10.62
N THR A 154 4.30 1.78 -9.51
CA THR A 154 4.96 1.82 -8.20
C THR A 154 5.72 0.50 -8.02
N SER A 155 7.04 0.57 -7.88
CA SER A 155 7.90 -0.61 -7.67
C SER A 155 8.47 -0.60 -6.25
N LEU A 156 8.37 -1.75 -5.58
CA LEU A 156 8.95 -1.99 -4.26
C LEU A 156 9.89 -3.18 -4.39
N SER A 157 11.14 -3.00 -3.97
CA SER A 157 12.16 -4.05 -4.03
C SER A 157 12.95 -4.08 -2.72
N ALA A 158 13.16 -5.27 -2.18
CA ALA A 158 13.95 -5.50 -0.98
C ALA A 158 14.85 -6.72 -1.19
N ALA A 159 16.12 -6.62 -0.81
CA ALA A 159 17.07 -7.74 -0.93
C ALA A 159 16.77 -8.88 0.04
N GLN A 160 15.99 -8.62 1.09
CA GLN A 160 15.61 -9.60 2.10
C GLN A 160 14.09 -9.80 2.10
N ARG A 161 13.36 -9.01 2.90
CA ARG A 161 11.91 -9.18 3.09
C ARG A 161 11.19 -7.84 3.01
N ILE A 162 9.97 -7.88 2.48
CA ILE A 162 8.97 -6.83 2.70
C ILE A 162 8.11 -7.29 3.88
N LEU A 163 8.03 -6.47 4.92
CA LEU A 163 7.26 -6.76 6.13
C LEU A 163 6.14 -5.73 6.25
N ALA A 164 4.90 -6.20 6.41
CA ALA A 164 3.73 -5.36 6.63
C ALA A 164 3.00 -5.84 7.88
N SER A 165 2.70 -4.92 8.80
CA SER A 165 1.93 -5.20 10.01
C SER A 165 0.87 -4.12 10.15
N VAL A 166 -0.40 -4.52 10.06
CA VAL A 166 -1.57 -3.62 10.06
C VAL A 166 -2.48 -3.98 11.22
N ALA A 167 -2.93 -2.98 11.97
CA ALA A 167 -3.72 -3.20 13.18
C ALA A 167 -5.19 -3.51 12.88
N GLU A 168 -5.74 -2.93 11.80
CA GLU A 168 -7.17 -3.02 11.48
C GLU A 168 -7.44 -3.93 10.28
N GLY A 169 -6.73 -3.74 9.16
CA GLY A 169 -6.92 -4.58 8.00
C GLY A 169 -6.00 -4.22 6.83
N MET A 170 -5.98 -5.12 5.83
CA MET A 170 -5.31 -4.93 4.54
C MET A 170 -6.35 -5.09 3.43
N ARG A 171 -6.33 -4.21 2.44
CA ARG A 171 -7.20 -4.26 1.26
C ARG A 171 -6.33 -4.19 0.01
N ILE A 172 -6.52 -5.13 -0.90
CA ILE A 172 -5.76 -5.21 -2.16
C ILE A 172 -6.78 -5.25 -3.30
N PHE A 173 -6.78 -4.21 -4.12
CA PHE A 173 -7.71 -4.07 -5.23
C PHE A 173 -6.96 -3.76 -6.52
N THR A 174 -7.39 -4.37 -7.61
CA THR A 174 -6.88 -4.10 -8.96
C THR A 174 -8.04 -3.84 -9.89
N LEU A 175 -8.08 -2.67 -10.52
CA LEU A 175 -9.13 -2.33 -11.49
C LEU A 175 -9.02 -3.14 -12.78
N LYS A 176 -7.80 -3.48 -13.21
CA LYS A 176 -7.52 -4.22 -14.44
C LYS A 176 -6.38 -5.21 -14.19
N SER A 177 -6.32 -6.25 -15.01
CA SER A 177 -5.22 -7.23 -15.08
C SER A 177 -5.02 -8.16 -13.88
N GLY A 178 -5.82 -8.04 -12.81
CA GLY A 178 -5.87 -8.97 -11.69
C GLY A 178 -4.62 -8.98 -10.81
N ILE A 179 -4.56 -9.95 -9.89
CA ILE A 179 -3.45 -10.16 -8.95
C ILE A 179 -2.68 -11.41 -9.36
N LYS A 180 -1.35 -11.33 -9.33
CA LYS A 180 -0.45 -12.47 -9.49
C LYS A 180 0.47 -12.57 -8.28
N ALA A 181 0.46 -13.72 -7.61
CA ALA A 181 1.31 -14.01 -6.46
C ALA A 181 2.07 -15.31 -6.70
N PHE A 182 3.40 -15.25 -6.68
CA PHE A 182 4.28 -16.39 -6.97
C PHE A 182 5.37 -16.49 -5.89
N ALA A 183 5.65 -17.70 -5.44
CA ALA A 183 6.87 -18.05 -4.74
C ALA A 183 7.69 -18.97 -5.67
N SER A 184 8.87 -18.53 -6.09
CA SER A 184 9.75 -19.36 -6.93
C SER A 184 10.38 -20.51 -6.12
N GLN A 185 10.56 -20.29 -4.82
CA GLN A 185 10.97 -21.27 -3.83
C GLN A 185 10.23 -20.98 -2.52
N GLY A 186 9.92 -22.04 -1.77
CA GLY A 186 9.17 -21.96 -0.51
C GLY A 186 7.66 -21.87 -0.70
N ASP A 187 6.95 -21.92 0.42
CA ASP A 187 5.49 -22.03 0.44
C ASP A 187 4.79 -20.67 0.28
N ILE A 188 3.61 -20.66 -0.33
CA ILE A 188 2.61 -19.62 -0.11
C ILE A 188 1.67 -20.11 1.00
N ARG A 189 1.53 -19.33 2.07
CA ARG A 189 0.60 -19.63 3.18
C ARG A 189 -0.44 -18.53 3.30
N VAL A 190 -1.71 -18.94 3.31
CA VAL A 190 -2.86 -18.06 3.52
C VAL A 190 -3.67 -18.63 4.67
N GLU A 191 -3.81 -17.86 5.75
CA GLU A 191 -4.46 -18.30 6.98
C GLU A 191 -5.42 -17.24 7.49
N ALA A 192 -6.65 -17.66 7.85
CA ALA A 192 -7.56 -16.89 8.66
C ALA A 192 -7.68 -17.56 10.03
N GLN A 193 -6.91 -17.07 11.02
CA GLN A 193 -6.74 -17.77 12.30
C GLN A 193 -7.98 -17.72 13.22
N SER A 194 -8.89 -16.80 12.97
CA SER A 194 -10.20 -16.70 13.64
C SER A 194 -11.35 -16.36 12.71
N GLY A 195 -11.06 -16.16 11.43
CA GLY A 195 -12.03 -15.79 10.41
C GLY A 195 -12.22 -16.90 9.38
N ALA A 196 -12.95 -16.59 8.33
CA ALA A 196 -13.09 -17.47 7.16
C ALA A 196 -12.09 -17.07 6.07
N ILE A 197 -11.76 -18.02 5.20
CA ILE A 197 -11.17 -17.75 3.89
C ILE A 197 -12.31 -17.92 2.87
N GLU A 198 -12.58 -16.88 2.10
CA GLU A 198 -13.54 -16.88 1.02
C GLU A 198 -12.82 -16.74 -0.32
N ALA A 199 -13.12 -17.64 -1.27
CA ALA A 199 -12.53 -17.64 -2.59
C ALA A 199 -13.65 -17.82 -3.63
N THR A 200 -13.92 -16.76 -4.39
CA THR A 200 -15.01 -16.70 -5.36
C THR A 200 -14.47 -16.25 -6.72
N ALA A 201 -14.87 -16.92 -7.79
CA ALA A 201 -14.58 -16.52 -9.16
C ALA A 201 -15.87 -16.55 -9.99
N LEU A 202 -15.99 -15.61 -10.94
CA LEU A 202 -17.09 -15.60 -11.92
C LEU A 202 -16.98 -16.77 -12.91
N LYS A 203 -15.75 -17.22 -13.16
CA LYS A 203 -15.43 -18.37 -14.02
C LYS A 203 -14.98 -19.53 -13.13
N ASP A 204 -13.84 -20.12 -13.44
CA ASP A 204 -13.36 -21.33 -12.81
C ASP A 204 -12.46 -21.02 -11.61
N ILE A 205 -12.42 -21.95 -10.67
CA ILE A 205 -11.42 -22.04 -9.61
C ILE A 205 -10.65 -23.34 -9.83
N ASP A 206 -9.38 -23.22 -10.21
CA ASP A 206 -8.49 -24.37 -10.42
C ASP A 206 -7.62 -24.59 -9.18
N ILE A 207 -7.72 -25.77 -8.57
CA ILE A 207 -6.87 -26.23 -7.46
C ILE A 207 -6.12 -27.47 -7.93
N VAL A 208 -4.83 -27.32 -8.20
CA VAL A 208 -3.99 -28.36 -8.80
C VAL A 208 -2.72 -28.54 -7.99
N SER A 209 -2.43 -29.79 -7.62
CA SER A 209 -1.09 -30.24 -7.23
C SER A 209 -0.54 -31.07 -8.38
N THR A 210 0.61 -30.68 -8.93
CA THR A 210 1.18 -31.32 -10.12
C THR A 210 2.00 -32.57 -9.81
N GLU A 211 2.55 -32.65 -8.60
CA GLU A 211 3.46 -33.72 -8.18
C GLU A 211 2.99 -34.47 -6.95
N ASP A 212 2.09 -33.88 -6.14
CA ASP A 212 1.70 -34.43 -4.84
C ASP A 212 0.18 -34.26 -4.60
N THR A 213 -0.22 -34.14 -3.34
CA THR A 213 -1.60 -34.33 -2.88
C THR A 213 -2.33 -33.01 -2.67
N VAL A 214 -3.62 -32.97 -3.02
CA VAL A 214 -4.54 -31.90 -2.59
C VAL A 214 -5.22 -32.33 -1.29
N TYR A 215 -4.95 -31.59 -0.20
CA TYR A 215 -5.59 -31.85 1.10
C TYR A 215 -6.82 -30.94 1.29
N ILE A 216 -8.00 -31.55 1.39
CA ILE A 216 -9.25 -30.88 1.79
C ILE A 216 -9.70 -31.48 3.11
N THR A 217 -9.48 -30.76 4.20
CA THR A 217 -9.76 -31.24 5.56
C THR A 217 -10.65 -30.26 6.29
N ALA A 218 -11.71 -30.76 6.91
CA ALA A 218 -12.58 -29.97 7.77
C ALA A 218 -12.90 -30.76 9.04
N LYS A 219 -12.92 -30.07 10.19
CA LYS A 219 -13.28 -30.69 11.47
C LYS A 219 -14.75 -31.14 11.54
N LYS A 220 -15.65 -30.39 10.90
CA LYS A 220 -17.11 -30.62 10.98
C LYS A 220 -17.67 -31.30 9.73
N LYS A 221 -17.44 -30.71 8.56
CA LYS A 221 -18.04 -31.17 7.30
C LYS A 221 -17.27 -30.65 6.09
N VAL A 222 -17.14 -31.49 5.06
CA VAL A 222 -16.78 -31.08 3.68
C VAL A 222 -18.02 -31.23 2.81
N THR A 223 -18.31 -30.22 1.97
CA THR A 223 -19.42 -30.25 1.02
C THR A 223 -18.92 -29.83 -0.36
N ILE A 224 -19.18 -30.65 -1.37
CA ILE A 224 -18.86 -30.39 -2.77
C ILE A 224 -20.17 -30.41 -3.54
N ASN A 225 -20.52 -29.30 -4.19
CA ASN A 225 -21.79 -29.16 -4.92
C ASN A 225 -21.54 -28.78 -6.38
N GLY A 226 -22.41 -29.24 -7.27
CA GLY A 226 -22.43 -28.84 -8.68
C GLY A 226 -23.81 -29.05 -9.29
N GLY A 227 -24.42 -27.99 -9.81
CA GLY A 227 -25.79 -28.04 -10.33
C GLY A 227 -26.77 -28.60 -9.30
N THR A 228 -27.41 -29.73 -9.61
CA THR A 228 -28.36 -30.45 -8.73
C THR A 228 -27.74 -31.65 -8.03
N SER A 229 -26.41 -31.77 -8.01
CA SER A 229 -25.66 -32.88 -7.41
C SER A 229 -24.78 -32.42 -6.26
N PHE A 230 -24.54 -33.30 -5.28
CA PHE A 230 -23.69 -33.00 -4.13
C PHE A 230 -22.99 -34.23 -3.55
N SER A 231 -21.92 -33.97 -2.80
CA SER A 231 -21.23 -34.91 -1.91
C SER A 231 -20.95 -34.24 -0.58
N GLU A 232 -21.33 -34.90 0.53
CA GLU A 232 -21.13 -34.43 1.90
C GLU A 232 -20.40 -35.48 2.74
N TRP A 233 -19.35 -35.04 3.44
CA TRP A 233 -18.54 -35.88 4.32
C TRP A 233 -18.53 -35.29 5.73
N SER A 234 -18.98 -36.07 6.72
CA SER A 234 -19.08 -35.64 8.12
C SER A 234 -18.92 -36.81 9.09
N GLU A 235 -18.91 -36.52 10.40
CA GLU A 235 -18.92 -37.56 11.45
C GLU A 235 -20.12 -38.51 11.34
N GLY A 236 -21.26 -38.02 10.83
CA GLY A 236 -22.46 -38.85 10.60
C GLY A 236 -22.37 -39.78 9.39
N GLY A 237 -21.27 -39.73 8.62
CA GLY A 237 -21.04 -40.56 7.43
C GLY A 237 -20.89 -39.74 6.14
N ILE A 238 -20.94 -40.46 5.02
CA ILE A 238 -20.83 -39.94 3.65
C ILE A 238 -22.21 -39.97 2.98
N ARG A 239 -22.62 -38.85 2.38
CA ARG A 239 -23.87 -38.73 1.61
C ARG A 239 -23.59 -38.18 0.21
N HIS A 240 -24.10 -38.88 -0.79
CA HIS A 240 -24.13 -38.43 -2.18
C HIS A 240 -25.57 -38.30 -2.64
N GLY A 241 -25.85 -37.34 -3.52
CA GLY A 241 -27.18 -37.20 -4.11
C GLY A 241 -27.13 -36.48 -5.46
N THR A 242 -28.02 -36.87 -6.36
CA THR A 242 -28.21 -36.24 -7.67
C THR A 242 -29.65 -36.45 -8.16
N LEU A 243 -30.20 -35.49 -8.90
CA LEU A 243 -31.45 -35.68 -9.66
C LEU A 243 -31.21 -36.37 -11.02
N GLY A 244 -29.96 -36.44 -11.45
CA GLY A 244 -29.56 -37.07 -12.70
C GLY A 244 -29.17 -38.54 -12.52
N THR A 245 -28.43 -39.06 -13.50
CA THR A 245 -27.84 -40.40 -13.43
C THR A 245 -26.55 -40.35 -12.60
N TRP A 246 -26.40 -41.27 -11.65
CA TRP A 246 -25.14 -41.54 -10.97
C TRP A 246 -24.48 -42.77 -11.62
N ILE A 247 -23.28 -42.59 -12.17
CA ILE A 247 -22.51 -43.64 -12.85
C ILE A 247 -21.18 -43.80 -12.12
N GLU A 248 -20.90 -45.01 -11.65
CA GLU A 248 -19.63 -45.37 -11.02
C GLU A 248 -18.93 -46.43 -11.89
N HIS A 249 -17.69 -46.17 -12.28
CA HIS A 249 -16.87 -47.11 -13.03
C HIS A 249 -15.74 -47.60 -12.14
N ALA A 250 -15.75 -48.89 -11.79
CA ALA A 250 -14.68 -49.50 -11.00
C ALA A 250 -14.36 -50.91 -11.50
N ALA A 251 -13.10 -51.33 -11.32
CA ALA A 251 -12.70 -52.73 -11.52
C ALA A 251 -13.24 -53.65 -10.41
N MET A 252 -13.53 -53.10 -9.22
CA MET A 252 -14.08 -53.81 -8.07
C MET A 252 -14.87 -52.82 -7.18
N HIS A 253 -16.02 -53.26 -6.67
CA HIS A 253 -16.73 -52.57 -5.58
C HIS A 253 -16.67 -53.44 -4.32
N GLY A 254 -15.86 -53.02 -3.35
CA GLY A 254 -15.80 -53.65 -2.04
C GLY A 254 -16.78 -52.97 -1.08
N THR A 255 -17.50 -53.75 -0.29
CA THR A 255 -18.27 -53.26 0.86
C THR A 255 -17.68 -53.80 2.18
N PRO A 256 -16.40 -53.53 2.48
CA PRO A 256 -15.82 -53.91 3.76
C PRO A 256 -16.51 -53.15 4.90
N GLY A 257 -16.36 -53.65 6.13
CA GLY A 257 -16.83 -52.95 7.32
C GLY A 257 -16.14 -51.58 7.52
N PRO A 258 -16.58 -50.78 8.50
CA PRO A 258 -16.04 -49.45 8.73
C PRO A 258 -14.53 -49.45 8.96
N ASP A 259 -13.82 -48.59 8.22
CA ASP A 259 -12.40 -48.31 8.43
C ASP A 259 -12.22 -47.04 9.29
N LYS A 260 -11.20 -47.01 10.13
CA LYS A 260 -10.93 -45.91 11.07
C LYS A 260 -9.73 -45.11 10.61
N ASN A 261 -9.98 -43.93 10.05
CA ASN A 261 -8.95 -42.91 9.87
C ASN A 261 -9.22 -41.77 10.85
N PRO A 262 -8.32 -41.48 11.82
CA PRO A 262 -8.52 -40.39 12.79
C PRO A 262 -8.54 -38.99 12.15
N GLY A 263 -8.20 -38.87 10.85
CA GLY A 263 -8.12 -37.61 10.14
C GLY A 263 -6.96 -36.73 10.62
N PRO A 264 -6.53 -35.73 9.84
CA PRO A 264 -5.49 -34.81 10.28
C PRO A 264 -5.98 -34.01 11.49
N THR A 265 -5.19 -33.99 12.56
CA THR A 265 -5.42 -33.07 13.68
C THR A 265 -5.03 -31.68 13.20
N ALA A 266 -6.01 -30.80 12.97
CA ALA A 266 -5.72 -29.41 12.68
C ALA A 266 -4.92 -28.81 13.86
N GLN A 267 -3.73 -28.25 13.59
CA GLN A 267 -2.94 -27.59 14.61
C GLN A 267 -3.76 -26.44 15.22
N ALA A 268 -3.92 -26.45 16.54
CA ALA A 268 -4.59 -25.38 17.26
C ALA A 268 -3.70 -24.14 17.25
N VAL A 269 -4.11 -23.11 16.49
CA VAL A 269 -3.53 -21.78 16.63
C VAL A 269 -3.94 -21.21 17.99
N CYS A 270 -2.97 -20.74 18.79
CA CYS A 270 -3.24 -20.15 20.11
C CYS A 270 -3.92 -18.77 19.95
N TRP A 271 -5.25 -18.77 19.83
CA TRP A 271 -6.06 -17.56 19.72
C TRP A 271 -5.84 -16.58 20.88
N GLU A 272 -5.70 -17.08 22.12
CA GLU A 272 -5.41 -16.23 23.28
C GLU A 272 -4.04 -15.53 23.18
N CYS A 273 -3.04 -16.22 22.64
CA CYS A 273 -1.71 -15.66 22.44
C CYS A 273 -1.77 -14.48 21.45
N MET A 274 -2.57 -14.63 20.38
CA MET A 274 -2.82 -13.55 19.42
C MET A 274 -3.56 -12.37 20.04
N GLN A 275 -4.65 -12.60 20.79
CA GLN A 275 -5.38 -11.51 21.45
C GLN A 275 -4.50 -10.72 22.42
N ARG A 276 -3.60 -11.40 23.14
CA ARG A 276 -2.61 -10.74 24.02
C ARG A 276 -1.62 -9.88 23.24
N ALA A 277 -1.19 -10.34 22.06
CA ALA A 277 -0.32 -9.57 21.18
C ALA A 277 -1.04 -8.31 20.63
N THR A 278 -2.29 -8.44 20.18
CA THR A 278 -3.10 -7.31 19.68
C THR A 278 -3.28 -6.23 20.75
N ARG A 279 -3.63 -6.61 21.99
CA ARG A 279 -3.80 -5.65 23.10
C ARG A 279 -2.52 -4.88 23.44
N ARG A 280 -1.34 -5.50 23.25
CA ARG A 280 -0.06 -4.81 23.45
C ARG A 280 0.23 -3.83 22.31
N ALA A 281 -0.11 -4.18 21.08
CA ALA A 281 0.09 -3.32 19.91
C ALA A 281 -0.86 -2.10 19.93
N THR A 282 -2.14 -2.27 20.28
CA THR A 282 -3.12 -1.17 20.35
C THR A 282 -2.85 -0.21 21.50
N ALA A 283 -2.23 -0.66 22.60
CA ALA A 283 -1.79 0.21 23.69
C ALA A 283 -0.59 1.11 23.31
N ALA A 284 0.12 0.80 22.22
CA ALA A 284 1.27 1.56 21.73
C ALA A 284 0.90 2.55 20.60
N ALA A 285 -0.32 2.51 20.08
CA ALA A 285 -0.83 3.50 19.12
C ALA A 285 -1.34 4.74 19.88
N PRO A 286 -0.83 5.96 19.61
CA PRO A 286 -1.38 7.16 20.21
C PRO A 286 -2.85 7.29 19.81
N ARG A 287 -3.72 7.56 20.79
CA ARG A 287 -5.08 8.04 20.49
C ARG A 287 -4.92 9.44 19.89
N VAL A 288 -5.41 9.62 18.66
CA VAL A 288 -5.58 10.94 18.04
C VAL A 288 -6.55 11.77 18.88
#